data_AF-A0A1G1WGN9-F1
#
_entry.id   AF-A0A1G1WGN9-F1
#
_cell.length_a   1.000
_cell.length_b   1.000
_cell.length_c   1.000
_cell.angle_alpha   90.00
_cell.angle_beta   90.00
_cell.angle_gamma   90.00
#
_symmetry.space_group_name_H-M   'P 1'
#
loop_
_entity.id
_entity.type
_entity.pdbx_description
1 polymer ?
#
loop_
_entity_poly.entity_id
_entity_poly.type
_entity_poly.pdbx_seq_one_letter_code
_entity_poly.pdbx_strand_id
1 'polypeptide(L)' 'MSRAVESRQTKIPQLADLRESGAIEQDADVVMFMYREDQDDLESIKLSIAKHRNGPLGEIDLRFVGERRRFYGIEKTRS' A
#
# COMPACT_ATOMS: atom_id res chain seq x y z
N MET A 1 -11.16 0.75 -14.07
CA MET A 1 -11.46 0.77 -12.61
C MET A 1 -11.76 -0.67 -12.21
N SER A 2 -10.71 -1.43 -11.91
CA SER A 2 -10.81 -2.87 -11.68
C SER A 2 -11.36 -3.12 -10.28
N ARG A 3 -12.58 -3.66 -10.18
CA ARG A 3 -13.24 -4.04 -8.91
C ARG A 3 -12.73 -5.37 -8.35
N ALA A 4 -11.68 -5.95 -8.94
CA ALA A 4 -11.15 -7.27 -8.58
C ALA A 4 -10.48 -7.32 -7.19
N VAL A 5 -10.24 -6.18 -6.55
CA VAL A 5 -9.75 -6.10 -5.17
C VAL A 5 -10.86 -6.42 -4.16
N GLU A 6 -12.14 -6.15 -4.50
CA GLU A 6 -13.27 -6.28 -3.58
C GLU A 6 -13.74 -7.74 -3.37
N SER A 7 -13.38 -8.65 -4.26
CA SER A 7 -13.79 -10.07 -4.20
C SER A 7 -12.83 -10.96 -3.40
N ARG A 8 -11.69 -10.43 -2.96
CA ARG A 8 -10.67 -11.20 -2.24
C ARG A 8 -10.92 -11.14 -0.73
N GLN A 9 -10.70 -12.26 -0.05
CA GLN A 9 -10.76 -12.37 1.41
C GLN A 9 -9.78 -11.42 2.11
N THR A 10 -8.68 -11.06 1.44
CA THR A 10 -7.69 -10.10 1.90
C THR A 10 -7.68 -8.89 0.97
N LYS A 11 -8.07 -7.72 1.48
CA LYS A 11 -8.17 -6.45 0.73
C LYS A 11 -6.80 -5.78 0.48
N ILE A 12 -5.75 -6.58 0.29
CA ILE A 12 -4.39 -6.09 0.05
C ILE A 12 -4.21 -5.89 -1.46
N PRO A 13 -3.94 -4.66 -1.94
CA PRO A 13 -3.68 -4.40 -3.35
C PRO A 13 -2.41 -5.09 -3.83
N GLN A 14 -2.40 -5.53 -5.09
CA GLN A 14 -1.29 -6.26 -5.70
C GLN A 14 -0.97 -5.69 -7.08
N LEU A 15 0.23 -5.99 -7.59
CA LEU A 15 0.64 -5.54 -8.93
C LEU A 15 -0.33 -6.01 -10.03
N ALA A 16 -0.92 -7.19 -9.87
CA ALA A 16 -1.93 -7.72 -10.79
C ALA A 16 -3.17 -6.82 -10.92
N ASP A 17 -3.48 -5.96 -9.93
CA ASP A 17 -4.57 -4.99 -10.01
C ASP A 17 -4.25 -3.84 -10.97
N LEU A 18 -2.97 -3.62 -11.28
CA LEU A 18 -2.51 -2.68 -12.31
C LEU A 18 -2.40 -3.33 -13.69
N ARG A 19 -2.68 -4.62 -13.84
CA ARG A 19 -2.53 -5.33 -15.12
C ARG A 19 -3.40 -4.75 -16.24
N GLU A 20 -4.58 -4.21 -15.90
CA GLU A 20 -5.46 -3.51 -16.85
C GLU A 20 -4.92 -2.13 -17.27
N SER A 21 -3.95 -1.58 -16.53
CA SER A 21 -3.29 -0.31 -16.87
C SER A 21 -2.16 -0.47 -17.89
N GLY A 22 -1.88 -1.69 -18.35
CA GLY A 22 -0.91 -1.97 -19.41
C GLY A 22 0.53 -1.71 -18.97
N ALA A 23 1.18 -0.73 -19.59
CA ALA A 23 2.61 -0.49 -19.47
C ALA A 23 3.06 0.09 -18.11
N ILE A 24 2.14 0.70 -17.34
CA ILE A 24 2.48 1.44 -16.11
C ILE A 24 3.17 0.52 -15.08
N GLU A 25 2.66 -0.71 -14.89
CA GLU A 25 3.28 -1.68 -14.00
C GLU A 25 4.70 -2.04 -14.48
N GLN A 26 4.90 -2.20 -15.79
CA GLN A 26 6.18 -2.64 -16.36
C GLN A 26 7.23 -1.54 -16.32
N ASP A 27 6.84 -0.30 -16.61
CA ASP A 27 7.72 0.86 -16.76
C ASP A 27 8.14 1.48 -15.42
N ALA A 28 7.30 1.37 -14.39
CA ALA A 28 7.59 1.97 -13.08
C ALA A 28 8.83 1.36 -12.41
N ASP A 29 9.73 2.19 -11.88
CA ASP A 29 10.86 1.71 -11.08
C ASP A 29 10.43 1.30 -9.67
N VAL A 30 9.43 2.00 -9.12
CA VAL A 30 8.86 1.76 -7.80
C VAL A 30 7.33 1.79 -7.90
N VAL A 31 6.67 0.80 -7.31
CA VAL A 31 5.21 0.77 -7.13
C VAL A 31 4.93 0.57 -5.66
N MET A 32 4.12 1.46 -5.10
CA MET A 32 3.69 1.39 -3.71
C MET A 32 2.17 1.39 -3.63
N PHE A 33 1.63 0.58 -2.72
CA PHE A 33 0.21 0.55 -2.41
C PHE A 33 -0.03 1.03 -0.99
N MET A 34 -1.08 1.82 -0.80
CA MET A 34 -1.60 2.15 0.52
C MET A 34 -2.89 1.39 0.76
N TYR A 35 -2.98 0.74 1.91
CA TYR A 35 -4.18 0.02 2.32
C TYR A 35 -4.36 0.03 3.83
N ARG A 36 -5.55 -0.36 4.27
CA ARG A 36 -5.90 -0.53 5.69
C ARG A 36 -6.15 -2.02 5.94
N GLU A 37 -5.55 -2.57 6.99
CA GLU A 37 -5.85 -3.93 7.43
C GLU A 37 -7.21 -4.01 8.09
N ASP A 38 -7.49 -3.05 8.97
CA ASP A 38 -8.78 -2.85 9.60
C ASP A 38 -9.50 -1.68 8.91
N GLN A 39 -10.71 -1.92 8.39
CA GLN A 39 -11.47 -0.87 7.71
C GLN A 39 -12.09 0.13 8.67
N ASP A 40 -12.26 -0.26 9.94
CA ASP A 40 -12.81 0.59 10.99
C ASP A 40 -11.71 1.50 11.59
N ASP A 41 -10.44 1.10 11.53
CA ASP A 41 -9.30 1.95 11.87
C ASP A 41 -8.87 2.82 10.66
N LEU A 42 -9.38 4.05 10.64
CA LEU A 42 -9.10 5.00 9.56
C LEU A 42 -7.70 5.63 9.64
N GLU A 43 -7.03 5.54 10.80
CA GLU A 43 -5.73 6.16 11.06
C GLU A 43 -4.57 5.22 10.76
N SER A 44 -4.74 3.92 10.98
CA SER A 44 -3.70 2.91 10.68
C SER A 44 -3.66 2.58 9.19
N ILE A 45 -2.54 2.90 8.55
CA ILE A 45 -2.31 2.69 7.12
C ILE A 45 -1.03 1.90 6.93
N LYS A 46 -1.06 0.90 6.04
CA LYS A 46 0.15 0.24 5.56
C LYS A 46 0.54 0.78 4.20
N LEU A 47 1.83 1.10 4.04
CA LEU A 47 2.45 1.38 2.75
C LEU A 47 3.29 0.16 2.34
N SER A 48 2.84 -0.56 1.33
CA SER A 48 3.54 -1.72 0.78
C SER A 48 4.33 -1.31 -0.45
N ILE A 49 5.63 -1.59 -0.44
CA ILE A 49 6.53 -1.45 -1.59
C ILE A 49 6.41 -2.75 -2.40
N ALA A 50 5.52 -2.76 -3.38
CA ALA A 50 5.21 -3.93 -4.20
C ALA A 50 6.20 -4.13 -5.37
N LYS A 51 6.84 -3.06 -5.83
CA LYS A 51 7.94 -3.10 -6.81
C LYS A 51 9.00 -2.10 -6.42
N HIS A 52 10.27 -2.51 -6.51
CA HIS A 52 11.42 -1.64 -6.42
C HIS A 52 12.58 -2.24 -7.23
N ARG A 53 12.95 -1.63 -8.38
CA ARG A 53 14.00 -2.19 -9.25
C ARG A 53 15.41 -2.20 -8.62
N ASN A 54 15.69 -1.23 -7.75
CA ASN A 54 17.01 -0.95 -7.19
C ASN A 54 17.07 -1.03 -5.65
N GLY A 55 16.12 -1.72 -5.01
CA GLY A 55 16.04 -1.74 -3.56
C GLY A 55 15.05 -2.76 -3.03
N PRO A 56 14.95 -2.88 -1.69
CA PRO A 56 14.15 -3.91 -1.07
C PRO A 56 12.65 -3.65 -1.24
N LEU A 57 11.89 -4.73 -1.29
CA LEU A 57 10.45 -4.71 -1.03
C LEU A 57 10.21 -4.71 0.49
N GLY A 58 9.02 -4.30 0.91
CA GLY A 58 8.67 -4.31 2.33
C GLY A 58 7.39 -3.55 2.61
N GLU A 59 7.05 -3.49 3.90
CA GLU A 59 5.91 -2.72 4.39
C GLU A 59 6.35 -1.72 5.44
N ILE A 60 5.71 -0.55 5.41
CA ILE A 60 5.90 0.53 6.37
C ILE A 60 4.55 0.82 7.01
N ASP A 61 4.51 0.76 8.34
CA ASP A 61 3.32 1.14 9.10
C ASP A 61 3.30 2.68 9.25
N LEU A 62 2.19 3.28 8.84
CA LEU A 62 1.95 4.71 8.87
C LEU A 62 0.72 5.01 9.73
N ARG A 63 0.76 6.15 10.42
CA ARG A 63 -0.41 6.76 11.06
C ARG A 63 -0.85 7.99 10.29
N PHE A 64 -2.08 8.00 9.81
CA PHE A 64 -2.72 9.16 9.21
C PHE A 64 -3.34 10.05 10.29
N VAL A 65 -2.93 11.31 10.34
CA VAL A 65 -3.51 12.34 11.22
C VAL A 65 -4.37 13.27 10.38
N GLY A 66 -5.69 13.06 10.44
CA GLY A 66 -6.67 13.73 9.60
C GLY A 66 -6.68 15.26 9.73
N GLU A 67 -6.56 15.77 10.96
CA GLU A 67 -6.52 17.21 11.25
C GLU A 67 -5.40 17.93 10.48
N ARG A 68 -4.26 17.26 10.32
CA ARG A 68 -3.07 17.81 9.66
C ARG A 68 -2.91 17.36 8.21
N ARG A 69 -3.77 16.43 7.73
CA ARG A 69 -3.63 15.70 6.46
C ARG A 69 -2.20 15.19 6.25
N ARG A 70 -1.61 14.57 7.27
CA ARG A 70 -0.22 14.08 7.25
C ARG A 70 -0.13 12.63 7.70
N PHE A 71 0.84 11.91 7.12
CA PHE A 71 1.22 10.57 7.53
C PHE A 71 2.50 10.64 8.38
N TYR A 72 2.56 9.83 9.43
CA TYR A 72 3.73 9.69 10.30
C TYR A 72 4.16 8.23 10.31
N GLY A 73 5.46 7.98 10.21
CA GLY A 73 6.00 6.64 10.37
C GLY A 73 5.79 6.14 11.81
N ILE A 74 5.31 4.90 11.95
CA ILE A 74 5.25 4.23 13.23
C ILE A 74 6.54 3.44 13.38
N GLU A 75 7.46 3.91 14.22
CA GLU A 75 8.61 3.10 14.61
C GLU A 75 8.10 1.95 15.48
N LYS A 76 8.04 0.73 14.90
CA LYS A 76 7.89 -0.47 15.71
C LYS A 76 9.16 -0.61 16.54
N THR A 77 9.09 -0.17 17.80
CA THR A 77 10.08 -0.55 18.80
C THR A 77 10.07 -2.08 18.84
N ARG A 78 11.10 -2.71 18.28
CA ARG A 78 11.31 -4.15 18.41
C ARG A 78 11.56 -4.43 19.90
N SER A 79 10.54 -4.90 20.60
CA SER A 79 10.71 -5.60 21.89
C SER A 79 11.35 -6.95 21.67
#